data_AF-A0A958QZM5-F1
#
_entry.id   AF-A0A958QZM5-F1
#
_cell.length_a   1.000
_cell.length_b   1.000
_cell.length_c   1.000
_cell.angle_alpha   90.00
_cell.angle_beta   90.00
_cell.angle_gamma   90.00
#
_symmetry.space_group_name_H-M   'P 1'
#
loop_
_entity.id
_entity.type
_entity.pdbx_description
1 polymer ?
#
loop_
_entity_poly.entity_id
_entity_poly.type
_entity_poly.pdbx_seq_one_letter_code
_entity_poly.pdbx_strand_id
1 'polypeptide(L)'
;ILALSDRWHLSTILVSMTTGISSRFITNNSNDSLESIEEGIYMILFILAGCHFQLSVFTTSIPLMIVYIISRSAGKYVGTYVGTSYAGATGKVRKYVGIGLIPQAGVAIGLTLLLAEMAPFENIKMTVLNLIIGATIIHEVLGPLLTKYALGKAGEISN
;
A
#
# COMPACT_ATOMS: atom_id res chain seq x y z
N ILE A 1 -1.68 -17.75 -16.39
CA ILE A 1 -2.64 -16.90 -15.64
C ILE A 1 -2.46 -15.42 -15.98
N LEU A 2 -1.27 -14.83 -15.82
CA LEU A 2 -1.01 -13.42 -16.14
C LEU A 2 -1.35 -13.05 -17.61
N ALA A 3 -0.94 -13.88 -18.58
CA ALA A 3 -1.28 -13.67 -19.98
C ALA A 3 -2.80 -13.77 -20.29
N LEU A 4 -3.55 -14.57 -19.51
CA LEU A 4 -5.02 -14.61 -19.63
C LEU A 4 -5.67 -13.37 -19.00
N SER A 5 -5.11 -12.87 -17.90
CA SER A 5 -5.55 -11.63 -17.25
C SER A 5 -5.47 -10.46 -18.22
N ASP A 6 -4.35 -10.33 -18.92
CA ASP A 6 -4.12 -9.25 -19.88
C ASP A 6 -5.10 -9.32 -21.06
N ARG A 7 -5.33 -10.53 -21.60
CA ARG A 7 -6.32 -10.76 -22.67
C ARG A 7 -7.74 -10.38 -22.26
N TRP A 8 -8.09 -10.49 -20.98
CA TRP A 8 -9.44 -10.23 -20.47
C TRP A 8 -9.55 -8.85 -19.80
N HIS A 9 -8.50 -8.02 -19.88
CA HIS A 9 -8.41 -6.72 -19.23
C HIS A 9 -8.67 -6.78 -17.71
N LEU A 10 -8.29 -7.88 -17.06
CA LEU A 10 -8.42 -8.08 -15.62
C LEU A 10 -7.21 -7.49 -14.89
N SER A 11 -7.42 -7.03 -13.66
CA SER A 11 -6.34 -6.55 -12.79
C SER A 11 -5.37 -7.68 -12.45
N THR A 12 -4.14 -7.54 -12.93
CA THR A 12 -3.05 -8.50 -12.70
C THR A 12 -2.79 -8.72 -11.21
N ILE A 13 -2.91 -7.67 -10.39
CA ILE A 13 -2.74 -7.75 -8.92
C ILE A 13 -3.88 -8.56 -8.29
N LEU A 14 -5.12 -8.30 -8.70
CA LEU A 14 -6.25 -9.05 -8.14
C LEU A 14 -6.18 -10.53 -8.54
N VAL A 15 -5.80 -10.81 -9.78
CA VAL A 15 -5.61 -12.17 -10.28
C VAL A 15 -4.45 -12.90 -9.57
N SER A 16 -3.35 -12.22 -9.27
CA SER A 16 -2.26 -12.82 -8.49
C SER A 16 -2.68 -13.12 -7.05
N MET A 17 -3.43 -12.22 -6.41
CA MET A 17 -3.97 -12.44 -5.06
C MET A 17 -4.95 -13.61 -5.02
N THR A 18 -5.90 -13.70 -5.95
CA THR A 18 -6.86 -14.82 -6.00
C THR A 18 -6.20 -16.16 -6.32
N THR A 19 -5.14 -16.14 -7.13
CA THR A 19 -4.31 -17.33 -7.41
C THR A 19 -3.56 -17.78 -6.16
N GLY A 20 -2.95 -16.84 -5.42
CA GLY A 20 -2.27 -17.14 -4.15
C GLY A 20 -3.21 -17.74 -3.10
N ILE A 21 -4.41 -17.18 -2.96
CA ILE A 21 -5.46 -17.73 -2.09
C ILE A 21 -5.84 -19.15 -2.54
N SER A 22 -6.13 -19.35 -3.82
CA SER A 22 -6.49 -20.68 -4.36
C SER A 22 -5.38 -21.71 -4.15
N SER A 23 -4.11 -21.31 -4.33
CA SER A 23 -2.95 -22.17 -4.10
C SER A 23 -2.86 -22.64 -2.65
N ARG A 24 -3.14 -21.76 -1.68
CA ARG A 24 -3.14 -22.12 -0.26
C ARG A 24 -4.22 -23.15 0.10
N PHE A 25 -5.35 -23.17 -0.61
CA PHE A 25 -6.39 -24.18 -0.41
C PHE A 25 -6.04 -25.55 -1.01
N ILE A 26 -5.19 -25.58 -2.04
CA ILE A 26 -4.79 -26.82 -2.72
C ILE A 26 -3.55 -27.44 -2.05
N THR A 27 -2.60 -26.61 -1.62
CA THR A 27 -1.31 -27.05 -1.09
C THR A 27 -1.15 -26.61 0.36
N ASN A 28 -0.91 -27.57 1.26
CA ASN A 28 -0.79 -27.32 2.70
C ASN A 28 0.67 -27.03 3.17
N ASN A 29 1.55 -26.63 2.25
CA ASN A 29 2.97 -26.37 2.54
C ASN A 29 3.23 -24.91 2.93
N SER A 30 4.27 -24.68 3.73
CA SER A 30 4.87 -23.36 3.92
C SER A 30 5.57 -22.94 2.63
N ASN A 31 5.29 -21.72 2.16
CA ASN A 31 5.83 -21.19 0.91
C ASN A 31 7.09 -20.35 1.17
N ASP A 32 8.03 -20.87 1.97
CA ASP A 32 9.19 -20.12 2.46
C ASP A 32 10.06 -19.57 1.31
N SER A 33 10.08 -20.24 0.16
CA SER A 33 10.76 -19.76 -1.05
C SER A 33 10.13 -18.51 -1.67
N LEU A 34 8.82 -18.28 -1.50
CA LEU A 34 8.15 -17.07 -2.01
C LEU A 34 8.45 -15.86 -1.14
N GLU A 35 8.59 -16.06 0.17
CA GLU A 35 8.93 -15.00 1.13
C GLU A 35 10.32 -14.42 0.82
N SER A 36 11.31 -15.27 0.52
CA SER A 36 12.64 -14.81 0.10
C SER A 36 12.61 -14.01 -1.22
N ILE A 37 11.71 -14.35 -2.15
CA ILE A 37 11.55 -13.59 -3.40
C ILE A 37 10.90 -12.24 -3.11
N GLU A 38 9.90 -12.20 -2.23
CA GLU A 38 9.24 -10.96 -1.80
C GLU A 38 10.22 -9.98 -1.18
N GLU A 39 11.09 -10.44 -0.28
CA GLU A 39 12.15 -9.61 0.31
C GLU A 39 13.07 -9.01 -0.77
N GLY A 40 13.46 -9.82 -1.75
CA GLY A 40 14.25 -9.37 -2.90
C GLY A 40 13.55 -8.30 -3.73
N ILE A 41 12.25 -8.47 -4.00
CA ILE A 41 11.44 -7.51 -4.73
C ILE A 41 11.34 -6.19 -3.95
N TYR A 42 11.11 -6.24 -2.63
CA TYR A 42 11.07 -5.02 -1.81
C TYR A 42 12.40 -4.27 -1.83
N MET A 43 13.52 -4.97 -1.70
CA MET A 43 14.84 -4.34 -1.82
C MET A 43 15.00 -3.59 -3.14
N ILE A 44 14.67 -4.24 -4.27
CA ILE A 44 14.77 -3.61 -5.59
C ILE A 44 13.85 -2.39 -5.70
N LEU A 45 12.60 -2.49 -5.24
CA LEU A 45 11.64 -1.38 -5.27
C LEU A 45 12.11 -0.19 -4.44
N PHE A 46 12.68 -0.43 -3.25
CA PHE A 46 13.21 0.65 -2.41
C PHE A 46 14.49 1.27 -2.96
N ILE A 47 15.39 0.47 -3.57
CA ILE A 47 16.55 0.99 -4.28
C ILE A 47 16.11 1.88 -5.43
N LEU A 48 15.17 1.41 -6.25
CA LEU A 48 14.66 2.15 -7.40
C LEU A 48 13.94 3.43 -6.96
N ALA A 49 13.16 3.39 -5.87
CA ALA A 49 12.60 4.59 -5.25
C ALA A 49 13.68 5.61 -4.88
N GLY A 50 14.77 5.15 -4.25
CA GLY A 50 15.91 5.99 -3.92
C GLY A 50 16.57 6.60 -5.15
N CYS A 51 16.75 5.83 -6.23
CA CYS A 51 17.32 6.31 -7.49
C CYS A 51 16.45 7.39 -8.17
N HIS A 52 15.13 7.28 -8.08
CA HIS A 52 14.20 8.26 -8.66
C HIS A 52 13.91 9.45 -7.75
N PHE A 53 14.32 9.40 -6.48
CA PHE A 53 14.03 10.45 -5.51
C PHE A 53 14.89 11.70 -5.77
N GLN A 54 14.24 12.82 -6.07
CA GLN A 54 14.92 14.12 -6.26
C GLN A 54 14.63 15.09 -5.13
N LEU A 55 15.62 15.38 -4.28
CA LEU A 55 15.48 16.21 -3.09
C LEU A 55 14.91 17.63 -3.38
N SER A 56 15.34 18.25 -4.48
CA SER A 56 14.89 19.59 -4.88
C SER A 56 13.38 19.63 -5.16
N VAL A 57 12.88 18.66 -5.94
CA VAL A 57 11.45 18.53 -6.26
C VAL A 57 10.66 18.08 -5.03
N PHE A 58 11.23 17.20 -4.20
CA PHE A 58 10.61 16.74 -2.95
C PHE A 58 10.32 17.92 -2.01
N THR A 59 11.30 18.79 -1.77
CA THR A 59 11.17 19.92 -0.84
C THR A 59 10.06 20.88 -1.28
N THR A 60 9.96 21.12 -2.59
CA THR A 60 8.88 21.93 -3.18
C THR A 60 7.50 21.27 -3.06
N SER A 61 7.47 19.93 -3.03
CA SER A 61 6.24 19.13 -3.02
C SER A 61 5.72 18.81 -1.60
N ILE A 62 6.42 19.22 -0.53
CA ILE A 62 6.04 18.94 0.87
C ILE A 62 4.60 19.37 1.20
N PRO A 63 4.12 20.58 0.85
CA PRO A 63 2.76 20.99 1.17
C PRO A 63 1.71 20.08 0.53
N LEU A 64 1.93 19.73 -0.74
CA LEU A 64 1.08 18.82 -1.52
C LEU A 64 1.09 17.40 -0.92
N MET A 65 2.26 16.93 -0.51
CA MET A 65 2.41 15.64 0.16
C MET A 65 1.63 15.59 1.48
N ILE A 66 1.68 16.64 2.30
CA ILE A 66 0.92 16.71 3.57
C ILE A 66 -0.59 16.64 3.29
N VAL A 67 -1.09 17.42 2.33
CA VAL A 67 -2.50 17.38 1.92
C VAL A 67 -2.89 15.99 1.42
N TYR A 68 -2.04 15.36 0.60
CA TYR A 68 -2.24 13.99 0.11
C TYR A 68 -2.34 12.97 1.26
N ILE A 69 -1.42 13.01 2.22
CA ILE A 69 -1.41 12.10 3.37
C ILE A 69 -2.68 12.28 4.20
N ILE A 70 -3.02 13.52 4.58
CA ILE A 70 -4.19 13.81 5.42
C ILE A 70 -5.48 13.38 4.72
N SER A 71 -5.67 13.78 3.45
CA SER A 71 -6.88 13.45 2.69
C SER A 71 -7.04 11.94 2.51
N ARG A 72 -5.96 11.22 2.21
CA ARG A 72 -5.95 9.77 2.06
C ARG A 72 -6.25 9.06 3.38
N SER A 73 -5.60 9.45 4.47
CA SER A 73 -5.81 8.88 5.81
C SER A 73 -7.24 9.13 6.29
N ALA A 74 -7.77 10.34 6.09
CA ALA A 74 -9.14 10.68 6.43
C ALA A 74 -10.14 9.85 5.60
N GLY A 75 -9.93 9.74 4.29
CA GLY A 75 -10.76 8.92 3.40
C GLY A 75 -10.78 7.44 3.81
N LYS A 76 -9.61 6.87 4.12
CA LYS A 76 -9.50 5.49 4.64
C LYS A 76 -10.25 5.35 5.96
N TYR A 77 -10.06 6.27 6.90
CA TYR A 77 -10.71 6.20 8.21
C TYR A 77 -12.24 6.29 8.10
N VAL A 78 -12.75 7.28 7.36
CA VAL A 78 -14.20 7.47 7.18
C VAL A 78 -14.81 6.31 6.40
N GLY A 79 -14.18 5.89 5.29
CA GLY A 79 -14.67 4.79 4.47
C GLY A 79 -14.74 3.47 5.24
N THR A 80 -13.71 3.18 6.05
CA THR A 80 -13.68 1.97 6.89
C THR A 80 -14.69 2.05 8.02
N TYR A 81 -14.88 3.22 8.65
CA TYR A 81 -15.89 3.41 9.68
C TYR A 81 -17.31 3.16 9.15
N VAL A 82 -17.64 3.71 7.98
CA VAL A 82 -18.93 3.50 7.32
C VAL A 82 -19.08 2.04 6.89
N GLY A 83 -18.08 1.46 6.24
CA GLY A 83 -18.12 0.09 5.74
C GLY A 83 -18.26 -0.94 6.87
N THR A 84 -17.49 -0.79 7.95
CA THR A 84 -17.59 -1.66 9.14
C THR A 84 -18.89 -1.42 9.91
N SER A 85 -19.49 -0.24 9.82
CA SER A 85 -20.83 0.02 10.36
C SER A 85 -21.91 -0.76 9.63
N TYR A 86 -21.88 -0.75 8.29
CA TYR A 86 -22.82 -1.51 7.48
C TYR A 86 -22.62 -3.02 7.62
N ALA A 87 -21.38 -3.48 7.79
CA ALA A 87 -21.05 -4.88 8.01
C ALA A 87 -21.36 -5.39 9.44
N GLY A 88 -21.87 -4.55 10.33
CA GLY A 88 -22.21 -4.97 11.70
C GLY A 88 -21.00 -5.30 12.58
N ALA A 89 -19.80 -4.78 12.27
CA ALA A 89 -18.60 -5.06 13.05
C ALA A 89 -18.68 -4.47 14.47
N THR A 90 -17.92 -5.05 15.41
CA THR A 90 -17.87 -4.60 16.81
C THR A 90 -17.39 -3.16 16.92
N GLY A 91 -17.79 -2.46 17.99
CA GLY A 91 -17.43 -1.05 18.19
C GLY A 91 -15.92 -0.81 18.25
N LYS A 92 -15.14 -1.79 18.74
CA LYS A 92 -13.67 -1.72 18.76
C LYS A 92 -13.09 -1.82 17.34
N VAL A 93 -13.50 -2.83 16.57
CA VAL A 93 -13.07 -3.02 15.17
C VAL A 93 -13.43 -1.79 14.33
N ARG A 94 -14.67 -1.29 14.43
CA ARG A 94 -15.14 -0.09 13.72
C ARG A 94 -14.27 1.15 14.00
N LYS A 95 -13.80 1.32 15.23
CA LYS A 95 -13.02 2.50 15.64
C LYS A 95 -11.55 2.42 15.24
N TYR A 96 -10.96 1.22 15.26
CA TYR A 96 -9.50 1.05 15.15
C TYR A 96 -9.02 0.48 13.82
N VAL A 97 -9.83 -0.26 13.06
CA VAL A 97 -9.43 -0.83 11.76
C VAL A 97 -8.97 0.25 10.78
N GLY A 98 -9.64 1.40 10.74
CA GLY A 98 -9.25 2.51 9.87
C GLY A 98 -7.83 3.01 10.12
N ILE A 99 -7.37 2.99 11.38
CA ILE A 99 -6.02 3.39 11.78
C ILE A 99 -5.00 2.35 11.30
N GLY A 100 -5.29 1.06 11.49
CA GLY A 100 -4.44 -0.04 11.03
C GLY A 100 -4.32 -0.13 9.51
N LEU A 101 -5.24 0.52 8.77
CA LEU A 101 -5.20 0.59 7.32
C LEU A 101 -4.50 1.84 6.78
N ILE A 102 -4.10 2.81 7.61
CA ILE A 102 -3.33 3.98 7.16
C ILE A 102 -2.01 3.62 6.48
N PRO A 103 -1.20 2.67 6.97
CA PRO A 103 0.08 2.30 6.34
C PRO A 103 -0.08 2.02 4.83
N GLN A 104 0.96 2.35 4.08
CA GLN A 104 1.04 2.16 2.64
C GLN A 104 2.36 1.46 2.31
N ALA A 105 2.29 0.40 1.51
CA ALA A 105 3.42 -0.48 1.19
C ALA A 105 4.05 -0.19 -0.19
N GLY A 106 5.11 -0.93 -0.52
CA GLY A 106 5.90 -0.82 -1.75
C GLY A 106 5.14 -0.98 -3.08
N VAL A 107 3.94 -1.60 -3.07
CA VAL A 107 3.09 -1.67 -4.28
C VAL A 107 2.75 -0.28 -4.82
N ALA A 108 2.59 0.72 -3.95
CA ALA A 108 2.32 2.09 -4.38
C ALA A 108 3.50 2.71 -5.16
N ILE A 109 4.73 2.43 -4.72
CA ILE A 109 5.95 2.86 -5.40
C ILE A 109 6.01 2.20 -6.79
N GLY A 110 5.81 0.88 -6.87
CA GLY A 110 5.82 0.14 -8.14
C GLY A 110 4.79 0.65 -9.14
N LEU A 111 3.55 0.88 -8.70
CA LEU A 111 2.50 1.45 -9.56
C LEU A 111 2.82 2.87 -10.01
N THR A 112 3.47 3.67 -9.15
CA THR A 112 3.84 5.05 -9.52
C THR A 112 4.95 5.08 -10.55
N LEU A 113 5.92 4.17 -10.46
CA LEU A 113 6.97 4.00 -11.48
C LEU A 113 6.37 3.65 -12.85
N LEU A 114 5.37 2.77 -12.89
CA LEU A 114 4.65 2.45 -14.12
C LEU A 114 3.84 3.64 -14.66
N LEU A 115 3.11 4.35 -13.78
CA LEU A 115 2.35 5.55 -14.17
C LEU A 115 3.26 6.65 -14.72
N ALA A 116 4.45 6.77 -14.14
CA ALA A 116 5.47 7.70 -14.56
C ALA A 116 6.02 7.43 -15.98
N GLU A 117 5.76 6.28 -16.58
CA GLU A 117 6.14 5.97 -17.97
C GLU A 117 5.00 6.24 -18.96
N MET A 118 3.80 6.57 -18.47
CA MET A 118 2.66 6.88 -19.33
C MET A 118 2.70 8.33 -19.82
N ALA A 119 2.52 8.53 -21.12
CA ALA A 119 2.48 9.84 -21.80
C ALA A 119 1.69 10.95 -21.07
N PRO A 120 0.46 10.73 -20.53
CA PRO A 120 -0.28 11.78 -19.85
C PRO A 120 0.37 12.30 -18.55
N PHE A 121 1.32 11.57 -17.97
CA PHE A 121 1.96 11.92 -16.71
C PHE A 121 3.38 12.48 -16.88
N GLU A 122 3.89 12.59 -18.11
CA GLU A 122 5.27 12.99 -18.39
C GLU A 122 5.66 14.33 -17.72
N ASN A 123 4.78 15.33 -17.79
CA ASN A 123 5.00 16.66 -17.23
C ASN A 123 5.00 16.72 -15.69
N ILE A 124 4.35 15.76 -15.03
CA ILE A 124 4.18 15.74 -13.56
C ILE A 124 4.83 14.53 -12.90
N LYS A 125 5.51 13.69 -13.70
CA LYS A 125 6.16 12.44 -13.30
C LYS A 125 6.97 12.59 -12.03
N MET A 126 7.90 13.54 -12.02
CA MET A 126 8.83 13.73 -10.90
C MET A 126 8.13 14.19 -9.62
N THR A 127 7.12 15.07 -9.77
CA THR A 127 6.32 15.54 -8.64
C THR A 127 5.51 14.40 -8.03
N VAL A 128 4.83 13.59 -8.86
CA VAL A 128 4.02 12.46 -8.39
C VAL A 128 4.90 11.37 -7.77
N LEU A 129 6.03 11.02 -8.40
CA LEU A 129 6.99 10.06 -7.86
C LEU A 129 7.49 10.48 -6.49
N ASN A 130 8.03 11.70 -6.36
CA ASN A 130 8.55 12.17 -5.09
C ASN A 130 7.48 12.31 -4.01
N LEU A 131 6.27 12.71 -4.39
CA LEU A 131 5.13 12.79 -3.47
C LEU A 131 4.77 11.40 -2.92
N ILE A 132 4.68 10.38 -3.79
CA ILE A 132 4.31 9.03 -3.37
C ILE A 132 5.44 8.34 -2.62
N ILE A 133 6.69 8.50 -3.06
CA ILE A 133 7.86 7.97 -2.35
C ILE A 133 7.95 8.61 -0.95
N GLY A 134 7.87 9.93 -0.87
CA GLY A 134 7.90 10.66 0.40
C GLY A 134 6.76 10.27 1.34
N ALA A 135 5.54 10.17 0.82
CA ALA A 135 4.40 9.69 1.61
C ALA A 135 4.60 8.25 2.07
N THR A 136 5.16 7.37 1.22
CA THR A 136 5.43 5.97 1.59
C THR A 136 6.46 5.89 2.71
N ILE A 137 7.53 6.67 2.66
CA ILE A 137 8.53 6.75 3.75
C ILE A 137 7.87 7.12 5.08
N ILE A 138 7.00 8.15 5.09
CA ILE A 138 6.28 8.55 6.31
C ILE A 138 5.38 7.41 6.82
N HIS A 139 4.67 6.72 5.91
CA HIS A 139 3.80 5.61 6.26
C HIS A 139 4.55 4.35 6.71
N GLU A 140 5.77 4.10 6.23
CA GLU A 140 6.60 2.98 6.68
C GLU A 140 7.13 3.23 8.10
N VAL A 141 7.50 4.47 8.42
CA VAL A 141 7.95 4.83 9.78
C VAL A 141 6.78 4.79 10.78
N LEU A 142 5.64 5.37 10.42
CA LEU A 142 4.47 5.42 11.31
C LEU A 142 3.66 4.12 11.29
N GLY A 143 3.83 3.31 10.25
CA GLY A 143 2.94 2.20 9.95
C GLY A 143 2.90 1.13 11.03
N PRO A 144 4.04 0.56 11.43
CA PRO A 144 4.12 -0.42 12.50
C PRO A 144 3.53 0.10 13.82
N LEU A 145 3.77 1.38 14.14
CA LEU A 145 3.25 2.01 15.36
C LEU A 145 1.73 2.11 15.33
N LEU A 146 1.16 2.59 14.22
CA LEU A 146 -0.28 2.75 14.05
C LEU A 146 -1.00 1.40 14.00
N THR A 147 -0.46 0.43 13.28
CA THR A 147 -1.03 -0.93 13.21
C THR A 147 -0.99 -1.62 14.56
N LYS A 148 0.15 -1.58 15.26
CA LYS A 148 0.26 -2.17 16.61
C LYS A 148 -0.71 -1.51 17.58
N TYR A 149 -0.82 -0.18 17.56
CA TYR A 149 -1.78 0.56 18.37
C TYR A 149 -3.23 0.15 18.06
N ALA A 150 -3.59 0.07 16.78
CA ALA A 150 -4.93 -0.29 16.33
C ALA A 150 -5.30 -1.72 16.79
N LEU A 151 -4.41 -2.68 16.57
CA LEU A 151 -4.62 -4.07 16.98
C LEU A 151 -4.72 -4.21 18.51
N GLY A 152 -3.85 -3.55 19.26
CA GLY A 152 -3.88 -3.58 20.73
C GLY A 152 -5.16 -2.98 21.30
N LYS A 153 -5.67 -1.90 20.69
CA LYS A 153 -6.96 -1.30 21.10
C LYS A 153 -8.18 -2.07 20.61
N ALA A 154 -8.07 -2.78 19.50
CA ALA A 154 -9.09 -3.71 19.03
C ALA A 154 -9.21 -4.94 19.95
N GLY A 155 -8.12 -5.30 20.65
CA GLY A 155 -8.03 -6.50 21.49
C GLY A 155 -7.63 -7.75 20.70
N GLU A 156 -7.06 -7.57 19.51
CA GLU A 156 -6.65 -8.65 18.59
C GLU A 156 -5.24 -9.16 18.88
N ILE A 157 -4.46 -8.42 19.66
CA ILE A 157 -3.14 -8.84 20.13
C ILE A 157 -3.08 -8.68 21.65
N SER A 158 -2.53 -9.69 22.33
CA SER A 158 -2.14 -9.56 23.73
C SER A 158 -0.89 -8.67 23.78
N ASN A 159 -0.89 -7.71 24.73
CA ASN A 159 0.30 -6.92 25.06
C ASN A 159 1.43 -7.82 25.56
#